data_AF-A0AAW9JE90-F1
#
_entry.id   AF-A0AAW9JE90-F1
#
_cell.length_a   1.000
_cell.length_b   1.000
_cell.length_c   1.000
_cell.angle_alpha   90.00
_cell.angle_beta   90.00
_cell.angle_gamma   90.00
#
_symmetry.space_group_name_H-M   'P 1'
#
loop_
_entity.id
_entity.type
_entity.pdbx_description
1 polymer ?
#
loop_
_entity_poly.entity_id
_entity_poly.type
_entity_poly.pdbx_seq_one_letter_code
_entity_poly.pdbx_strand_id
1 'polypeptide(L)'
;MRIMNDIERLLGTPGELNLLIGKIIEKVYIGNDDWSLRFVTNDGVIEWNTEGGCSNSVWFEHLDDLDVLIDATVIEIVGDRWGEWEDITQKDDEELVEQAFWKIKTNKGVCTIEVRNSHNGFYGGRVIEKMSIHTEEYFEIDTDWKEVTEEF
;
A
#
# COMPACT_ATOMS: atom_id res chain seq x y z
N MET A 1 -12.64 -21.23 24.15
CA MET A 1 -12.71 -20.79 22.74
C MET A 1 -11.89 -19.51 22.63
N ARG A 2 -10.56 -19.64 22.43
CA ARG A 2 -9.60 -18.52 22.47
C ARG A 2 -8.61 -18.55 21.28
N ILE A 3 -8.75 -19.55 20.41
CA ILE A 3 -7.83 -19.83 19.30
C ILE A 3 -8.30 -19.14 18.00
N MET A 4 -9.60 -18.84 17.86
CA MET A 4 -10.15 -18.21 16.66
C MET A 4 -9.72 -16.73 16.51
N ASN A 5 -9.59 -15.97 17.60
CA ASN A 5 -9.24 -14.54 17.53
C ASN A 5 -7.78 -14.26 17.18
N ASP A 6 -6.85 -15.16 17.55
CA ASP A 6 -5.43 -14.94 17.27
C ASP A 6 -5.11 -15.21 15.79
N ILE A 7 -5.83 -16.13 15.15
CA ILE A 7 -5.71 -16.40 13.70
C ILE A 7 -6.32 -15.24 12.89
N GLU A 8 -7.47 -14.69 13.27
CA GLU A 8 -8.05 -13.52 12.60
C GLU A 8 -7.17 -12.26 12.77
N ARG A 9 -6.47 -12.13 13.90
CA ARG A 9 -5.48 -11.08 14.13
C ARG A 9 -4.16 -11.29 13.37
N LEU A 10 -3.79 -12.55 13.09
CA LEU A 10 -2.64 -12.93 12.27
C LEU A 10 -2.93 -12.87 10.76
N LEU A 11 -4.19 -13.07 10.36
CA LEU A 11 -4.59 -13.13 8.96
C LEU A 11 -5.25 -11.85 8.45
N GLY A 12 -5.61 -10.91 9.34
CA GLY A 12 -6.36 -9.70 9.01
C GLY A 12 -7.77 -10.03 8.52
N THR A 13 -8.81 -9.52 9.16
CA THR A 13 -10.14 -9.53 8.54
C THR A 13 -10.08 -8.68 7.26
N PRO A 14 -10.48 -9.19 6.08
CA PRO A 14 -10.42 -8.43 4.84
C PRO A 14 -11.28 -7.17 4.94
N GLY A 15 -10.66 -5.99 4.95
CA GLY A 15 -11.39 -4.71 5.00
C GLY A 15 -10.61 -3.55 5.59
N GLU A 16 -9.70 -3.80 6.53
CA GLU A 16 -8.91 -2.77 7.18
C GLU A 16 -7.42 -3.08 6.98
N LEU A 17 -6.65 -2.11 6.48
CA LEU A 17 -5.21 -2.23 6.28
C LEU A 17 -4.52 -2.18 7.65
N ASN A 18 -4.43 -3.31 8.34
CA ASN A 18 -4.06 -3.42 9.75
C ASN A 18 -2.75 -4.17 9.98
N LEU A 19 -2.22 -4.90 9.00
CA LEU A 19 -1.05 -5.77 9.21
C LEU A 19 0.20 -4.98 9.63
N LEU A 20 0.32 -3.73 9.16
CA LEU A 20 1.43 -2.85 9.52
C LEU A 20 1.37 -2.33 10.97
N ILE A 21 0.19 -2.29 11.59
CA ILE A 21 0.02 -1.64 12.89
C ILE A 21 0.87 -2.34 13.97
N GLY A 22 1.69 -1.54 14.66
CA GLY A 22 2.62 -1.99 15.70
C GLY A 22 3.93 -2.59 15.18
N LYS A 23 4.14 -2.64 13.86
CA LYS A 23 5.40 -3.07 13.24
C LYS A 23 6.37 -1.90 13.11
N ILE A 24 7.67 -2.22 13.08
CA ILE A 24 8.73 -1.29 12.70
C ILE A 24 9.02 -1.53 11.23
N ILE A 25 8.91 -0.50 10.39
CA ILE A 25 9.25 -0.58 8.96
C ILE A 25 10.75 -0.32 8.82
N GLU A 26 11.47 -1.24 8.20
CA GLU A 26 12.92 -1.20 8.02
C GLU A 26 13.29 -0.75 6.60
N LYS A 27 12.54 -1.24 5.60
CA LYS A 27 12.70 -0.86 4.18
C LYS A 27 11.36 -0.85 3.47
N VAL A 28 11.27 -0.09 2.39
CA VAL A 28 10.13 -0.11 1.47
C VAL A 28 10.61 -0.42 0.06
N TYR A 29 9.87 -1.24 -0.66
CA TYR A 29 10.12 -1.52 -2.07
C TYR A 29 8.87 -1.22 -2.88
N ILE A 30 9.07 -0.69 -4.08
CA ILE A 30 8.06 -0.59 -5.12
C ILE A 30 8.42 -1.55 -6.26
N GLY A 31 7.42 -2.15 -6.87
CA GLY A 31 7.61 -3.06 -8.00
C GLY A 31 6.31 -3.34 -8.72
N ASN A 32 6.41 -4.21 -9.72
CA ASN A 32 5.28 -4.61 -10.56
C ASN A 32 4.64 -3.41 -11.27
N ASP A 33 5.45 -2.60 -11.96
CA ASP A 33 5.03 -1.38 -12.67
C ASP A 33 4.18 -0.43 -11.77
N ASP A 34 4.67 -0.22 -10.55
CA ASP A 34 4.06 0.62 -9.50
C ASP A 34 2.72 0.10 -8.95
N TRP A 35 2.42 -1.19 -9.13
CA TRP A 35 1.19 -1.81 -8.61
C TRP A 35 1.35 -2.44 -7.22
N SER A 36 2.59 -2.50 -6.71
CA SER A 36 2.87 -3.17 -5.45
C SER A 36 3.88 -2.38 -4.62
N LEU A 37 3.50 -2.14 -3.36
CA LEU A 37 4.41 -1.73 -2.30
C LEU A 37 4.69 -2.91 -1.37
N ARG A 38 5.93 -3.03 -0.92
CA ARG A 38 6.34 -4.00 0.10
C ARG A 38 7.03 -3.28 1.23
N PHE A 39 6.58 -3.55 2.45
CA PHE A 39 7.16 -3.04 3.68
C PHE A 39 7.92 -4.20 4.34
N VAL A 40 9.25 -4.12 4.35
CA VAL A 40 10.06 -4.99 5.19
C VAL A 40 9.92 -4.51 6.62
N THR A 41 9.51 -5.41 7.51
CA THR A 41 9.31 -5.09 8.91
C THR A 41 10.06 -6.05 9.82
N ASN A 42 10.17 -5.67 11.09
CA ASN A 42 10.74 -6.51 12.14
C ASN A 42 9.98 -7.83 12.41
N ASP A 43 8.86 -8.09 11.72
CA ASP A 43 8.05 -9.32 11.83
C ASP A 43 7.70 -9.90 10.44
N GLY A 44 8.55 -9.66 9.43
CA GLY A 44 8.38 -10.14 8.07
C GLY A 44 7.94 -9.06 7.09
N VAL A 45 7.55 -9.47 5.88
CA VAL A 45 7.24 -8.53 4.79
C VAL A 45 5.74 -8.46 4.56
N ILE A 46 5.20 -7.24 4.58
CA ILE A 46 3.79 -6.96 4.29
C ILE A 46 3.72 -6.33 2.90
N GLU A 47 2.82 -6.85 2.05
CA GLU A 47 2.60 -6.32 0.71
C GLU A 47 1.29 -5.57 0.65
N TRP A 48 1.31 -4.38 0.07
CA TRP A 48 0.15 -3.67 -0.43
C TRP A 48 0.12 -3.78 -1.94
N ASN A 49 -0.95 -4.32 -2.48
CA ASN A 49 -1.14 -4.50 -3.92
C ASN A 49 -2.36 -3.72 -4.37
N THR A 50 -2.24 -3.03 -5.49
CA THR A 50 -3.39 -2.45 -6.17
C THR A 50 -4.19 -3.57 -6.85
N GLU A 51 -5.51 -3.47 -6.84
CA GLU A 51 -6.40 -4.40 -7.54
C GLU A 51 -7.05 -3.69 -8.73
N GLY A 52 -6.41 -3.85 -9.89
CA GLY A 52 -6.95 -3.46 -11.21
C GLY A 52 -7.62 -4.62 -11.95
N GLY A 53 -8.12 -4.33 -13.14
CA GLY A 53 -8.86 -5.25 -14.00
C GLY A 53 -8.62 -4.92 -15.48
N CYS A 54 -9.28 -5.64 -16.39
CA CYS A 54 -9.05 -5.44 -17.84
C CYS A 54 -9.46 -4.06 -18.38
N SER A 55 -10.13 -3.24 -17.57
CA SER A 55 -10.62 -1.91 -17.95
C SER A 55 -10.41 -0.87 -16.84
N ASN A 56 -9.51 -1.17 -15.90
CA ASN A 56 -8.98 -0.19 -14.97
C ASN A 56 -7.54 -0.49 -14.59
N SER A 57 -6.73 0.56 -14.55
CA SER A 57 -5.34 0.52 -14.06
C SER A 57 -5.28 1.23 -12.73
N VAL A 58 -4.69 0.58 -11.71
CA VAL A 58 -4.56 1.15 -10.37
C VAL A 58 -3.09 1.07 -9.96
N TRP A 59 -2.49 2.17 -9.54
CA TRP A 59 -1.06 2.22 -9.24
C TRP A 59 -0.76 3.19 -8.10
N PHE A 60 0.34 2.95 -7.39
CA PHE A 60 0.91 3.87 -6.43
C PHE A 60 1.60 5.00 -7.19
N GLU A 61 1.08 6.21 -7.08
CA GLU A 61 1.63 7.36 -7.79
C GLU A 61 2.73 8.03 -6.98
N HIS A 62 2.47 8.23 -5.68
CA HIS A 62 3.37 9.03 -4.84
C HIS A 62 3.51 8.47 -3.43
N LEU A 63 4.69 8.63 -2.83
CA LEU A 63 4.95 8.39 -1.41
C LEU A 63 5.74 9.55 -0.81
N ASP A 64 5.11 10.27 0.10
CA ASP A 64 5.68 11.42 0.83
C ASP A 64 6.35 11.00 2.15
N ASP A 65 7.33 11.81 2.61
CA ASP A 65 7.88 11.77 3.98
C ASP A 65 8.45 10.38 4.36
N LEU A 66 9.23 9.76 3.46
CA LEU A 66 9.79 8.41 3.68
C LEU A 66 10.56 8.28 5.01
N ASP A 67 11.23 9.34 5.47
CA ASP A 67 12.02 9.35 6.70
C ASP A 67 11.19 9.15 7.98
N VAL A 68 9.90 9.51 7.95
CA VAL A 68 8.98 9.24 9.06
C VAL A 68 8.48 7.80 9.07
N LEU A 69 8.70 7.06 7.98
CA LEU A 69 8.29 5.66 7.82
C LEU A 69 9.40 4.69 8.23
N ILE A 70 10.63 4.95 7.77
CA ILE A 70 11.80 4.09 8.02
C ILE A 70 12.23 4.14 9.50
N ASP A 71 12.54 2.98 10.08
CA ASP A 71 12.86 2.76 11.49
C ASP A 71 11.80 3.32 12.46
N ALA A 72 10.54 3.39 12.02
CA ALA A 72 9.43 3.94 12.78
C ALA A 72 8.40 2.86 13.11
N THR A 73 7.78 2.97 14.29
CA THR A 73 6.66 2.10 14.67
C THR A 73 5.36 2.66 14.10
N VAL A 74 4.65 1.86 13.30
CA VAL A 74 3.33 2.23 12.79
C VAL A 74 2.31 2.21 13.92
N ILE A 75 1.55 3.29 14.06
CA ILE A 75 0.54 3.50 15.09
C ILE A 75 -0.86 3.27 14.52
N GLU A 76 -1.11 3.76 13.30
CA GLU A 76 -2.44 3.79 12.69
C GLU A 76 -2.30 3.90 11.17
N ILE A 77 -3.23 3.27 10.46
CA ILE A 77 -3.46 3.50 9.04
C ILE A 77 -4.78 4.27 8.88
N VAL A 78 -4.76 5.37 8.14
CA VAL A 78 -5.97 6.12 7.75
C VAL A 78 -6.32 5.79 6.32
N GLY A 79 -7.52 5.27 6.11
CA GLY A 79 -7.99 4.72 4.85
C GLY A 79 -8.30 3.24 4.99
N ASP A 80 -9.27 2.76 4.23
CA ASP A 80 -9.59 1.34 4.12
C ASP A 80 -9.14 0.81 2.75
N ARG A 81 -9.46 -0.45 2.44
CA ARG A 81 -9.10 -1.04 1.14
C ARG A 81 -9.76 -0.38 -0.07
N TRP A 82 -10.82 0.41 0.13
CA TRP A 82 -11.64 0.99 -0.93
C TRP A 82 -11.16 2.36 -1.34
N GLY A 83 -10.59 3.13 -0.41
CA GLY A 83 -10.13 4.49 -0.67
C GLY A 83 -11.27 5.51 -0.79
N GLU A 84 -10.95 6.76 -0.48
CA GLU A 84 -11.83 7.90 -0.73
C GLU A 84 -11.39 8.56 -2.04
N TRP A 85 -11.97 8.12 -3.16
CA TRP A 85 -11.58 8.54 -4.51
C TRP A 85 -12.13 9.93 -4.86
N GLU A 86 -11.27 10.76 -5.42
CA GLU A 86 -11.57 12.08 -5.99
C GLU A 86 -11.30 12.07 -7.50
N ASP A 87 -12.30 12.49 -8.29
CA ASP A 87 -12.16 12.65 -9.73
C ASP A 87 -11.25 13.84 -10.06
N ILE A 88 -10.14 13.55 -10.72
CA ILE A 88 -9.13 14.51 -11.18
C ILE A 88 -9.01 14.53 -12.70
N THR A 89 -10.00 13.99 -13.41
CA THR A 89 -10.03 13.88 -14.87
C THR A 89 -9.87 15.25 -15.50
N GLN A 90 -8.96 15.38 -16.48
CA GLN A 90 -8.82 16.65 -17.18
C GLN A 90 -9.98 16.87 -18.13
N LYS A 91 -10.30 18.14 -18.35
CA LYS A 91 -11.33 18.52 -19.32
C LYS A 91 -10.86 18.05 -20.71
N ASP A 92 -11.67 17.20 -21.34
CA ASP A 92 -11.48 16.58 -22.65
C ASP A 92 -10.80 15.19 -22.66
N ASP A 93 -10.54 14.58 -21.50
CA ASP A 93 -10.12 13.18 -21.42
C ASP A 93 -11.30 12.21 -21.65
N GLU A 94 -11.04 11.13 -22.38
CA GLU A 94 -12.03 10.05 -22.62
C GLU A 94 -12.05 9.01 -21.49
N GLU A 95 -10.96 8.91 -20.72
CA GLU A 95 -10.83 8.04 -19.55
C GLU A 95 -10.94 8.86 -18.27
N LEU A 96 -11.63 8.31 -17.27
CA LEU A 96 -11.70 8.94 -15.94
C LEU A 96 -10.45 8.59 -15.15
N VAL A 97 -9.88 9.59 -14.48
CA VAL A 97 -8.75 9.43 -13.57
C VAL A 97 -9.18 9.89 -12.19
N GLU A 98 -9.03 9.01 -11.21
CA GLU A 98 -9.30 9.28 -9.81
C GLU A 98 -8.03 9.16 -8.98
N GLN A 99 -7.95 9.90 -7.88
CA GLN A 99 -6.89 9.79 -6.88
C GLN A 99 -7.48 9.48 -5.50
N ALA A 100 -6.75 8.74 -4.68
CA ALA A 100 -7.06 8.52 -3.27
C ALA A 100 -5.78 8.50 -2.44
N PHE A 101 -5.90 8.80 -1.14
CA PHE A 101 -4.76 8.90 -0.24
C PHE A 101 -4.89 7.95 0.95
N TRP A 102 -3.80 7.24 1.24
CA TRP A 102 -3.62 6.47 2.46
C TRP A 102 -2.59 7.17 3.33
N LYS A 103 -2.82 7.19 4.64
CA LYS A 103 -1.84 7.76 5.59
C LYS A 103 -1.35 6.71 6.56
N ILE A 104 -0.04 6.57 6.64
CA ILE A 104 0.64 5.74 7.63
C ILE A 104 1.12 6.65 8.74
N LYS A 105 0.42 6.63 9.89
CA LYS A 105 0.86 7.36 11.07
C LYS A 105 1.86 6.52 11.84
N THR A 106 3.01 7.10 12.14
CA THR A 106 4.08 6.46 12.91
C THR A 106 4.38 7.26 14.17
N ASN A 107 5.30 6.75 14.99
CA ASN A 107 5.86 7.50 16.12
C ASN A 107 6.81 8.64 15.70
N LYS A 108 7.12 8.79 14.39
CA LYS A 108 7.99 9.85 13.86
C LYS A 108 7.22 10.91 13.05
N GLY A 109 6.04 10.60 12.54
CA GLY A 109 5.27 11.52 11.69
C GLY A 109 4.15 10.82 10.96
N VAL A 110 3.77 11.37 9.80
CA VAL A 110 2.73 10.80 8.93
C VAL A 110 3.29 10.75 7.53
N CYS A 111 3.41 9.54 6.97
CA CYS A 111 3.70 9.32 5.56
C CYS A 111 2.37 9.22 4.81
N THR A 112 2.29 9.85 3.63
CA THR A 112 1.09 9.82 2.79
C THR A 112 1.42 9.11 1.48
N ILE A 113 0.51 8.24 1.04
CA ILE A 113 0.63 7.49 -0.21
C ILE A 113 -0.53 7.91 -1.11
N GLU A 114 -0.22 8.42 -2.30
CA GLU A 114 -1.18 8.67 -3.37
C GLU A 114 -1.32 7.40 -4.22
N VAL A 115 -2.56 7.00 -4.49
CA VAL A 115 -2.88 5.94 -5.44
C VAL A 115 -3.80 6.52 -6.49
N ARG A 116 -3.58 6.14 -7.74
CA ARG A 116 -4.40 6.54 -8.87
C ARG A 116 -5.15 5.37 -9.46
N ASN A 117 -6.29 5.67 -10.06
CA ASN A 117 -7.16 4.74 -10.76
C ASN A 117 -7.58 5.37 -12.10
N SER A 118 -7.16 4.79 -13.22
CA SER A 118 -7.68 5.14 -14.55
C SER A 118 -8.69 4.09 -14.99
N HIS A 119 -9.90 4.52 -15.42
CA HIS A 119 -10.98 3.63 -15.80
C HIS A 119 -12.03 4.30 -16.70
N ASN A 120 -12.95 3.51 -17.26
CA ASN A 120 -14.03 3.96 -18.14
C ASN A 120 -15.34 4.35 -17.42
N GLY A 121 -15.29 4.60 -16.10
CA GLY A 121 -16.46 4.97 -15.28
C GLY A 121 -17.24 3.86 -14.59
N PHE A 122 -16.80 2.61 -14.66
CA PHE A 122 -17.51 1.48 -14.02
C PHE A 122 -16.73 0.77 -12.89
N TYR A 123 -15.49 1.17 -12.62
CA TYR A 123 -14.57 0.45 -11.73
C TYR A 123 -13.89 1.41 -10.77
N GLY A 124 -13.87 1.06 -9.48
CA GLY A 124 -13.05 1.74 -8.48
C GLY A 124 -11.75 0.98 -8.25
N GLY A 125 -10.70 1.71 -7.87
CA GLY A 125 -9.45 1.12 -7.41
C GLY A 125 -9.57 0.55 -6.00
N ARG A 126 -8.65 -0.37 -5.65
CA ARG A 126 -8.53 -0.90 -4.29
C ARG A 126 -7.08 -1.16 -3.96
N VAL A 127 -6.76 -1.10 -2.67
CA VAL A 127 -5.48 -1.55 -2.10
C VAL A 127 -5.75 -2.75 -1.20
N ILE A 128 -5.01 -3.83 -1.41
CA ILE A 128 -5.12 -5.07 -0.67
C ILE A 128 -3.83 -5.30 0.09
N GLU A 129 -3.93 -5.53 1.40
CA GLU A 129 -2.79 -6.01 2.19
C GLU A 129 -2.75 -7.53 2.28
N LYS A 130 -1.54 -8.08 2.36
CA LYS A 130 -1.31 -9.48 2.74
C LYS A 130 0.09 -9.63 3.33
N MET A 131 0.29 -10.69 4.10
CA MET A 131 1.65 -11.15 4.40
C MET A 131 2.30 -11.74 3.15
N SER A 132 3.50 -11.29 2.85
CA SER A 132 4.35 -11.85 1.80
C SER A 132 4.73 -13.30 2.14
N ILE A 133 4.80 -14.15 1.11
CA ILE A 133 5.42 -15.48 1.20
C ILE A 133 6.94 -15.42 1.02
N HIS A 134 7.44 -14.30 0.52
CA HIS A 134 8.84 -14.02 0.23
C HIS A 134 9.46 -13.20 1.35
N THR A 135 10.73 -13.48 1.65
CA THR A 135 11.54 -12.76 2.64
C THR A 135 12.24 -11.56 2.01
N GLU A 136 12.84 -10.71 2.85
CA GLU A 136 13.65 -9.58 2.40
C GLU A 136 14.72 -9.98 1.38
N GLU A 137 15.44 -11.09 1.61
CA GLU A 137 16.55 -11.50 0.74
C GLU A 137 16.10 -11.83 -0.69
N TYR A 138 14.83 -12.21 -0.88
CA TYR A 138 14.29 -12.44 -2.22
C TYR A 138 14.22 -11.12 -3.02
N PHE A 139 13.91 -9.99 -2.38
CA PHE A 139 13.72 -8.71 -3.07
C PHE A 139 15.03 -7.98 -3.36
N GLU A 140 16.05 -8.18 -2.53
CA GLU A 140 17.38 -7.60 -2.77
C GLU A 140 18.04 -8.14 -4.06
N ILE A 141 17.60 -9.30 -4.54
CA ILE A 141 18.12 -9.94 -5.76
C ILE A 141 17.18 -9.86 -6.96
N ASP A 142 15.91 -9.54 -6.75
CA ASP A 142 14.89 -9.48 -7.80
C ASP A 142 14.85 -8.07 -8.42
N THR A 143 15.24 -7.96 -9.68
CA THR A 143 15.35 -6.67 -10.38
C THR A 143 14.02 -6.00 -10.67
N ASP A 144 12.91 -6.72 -10.50
CA ASP A 144 11.56 -6.17 -10.67
C ASP A 144 11.13 -5.32 -9.45
N TRP A 145 11.98 -5.27 -8.40
CA TRP A 145 11.76 -4.50 -7.18
C TRP A 145 12.84 -3.45 -7.01
N LYS A 146 12.41 -2.24 -6.72
CA LYS A 146 13.27 -1.10 -6.42
C LYS A 146 13.06 -0.70 -4.97
N GLU A 147 14.12 -0.66 -4.18
CA GLU A 147 14.08 -0.05 -2.85
C GLU A 147 13.74 1.44 -3.01
N VAL A 148 12.74 1.88 -2.24
CA VAL A 148 12.34 3.28 -2.15
C VAL A 148 13.32 3.96 -1.20
N THR A 149 14.25 4.74 -1.77
CA THR A 149 15.29 5.47 -1.02
C THR A 149 15.06 6.98 -0.99
N GLU A 150 14.10 7.45 -1.77
CA GLU A 150 13.61 8.82 -1.86
C GLU A 150 12.12 8.78 -2.23
N GLU A 151 11.43 9.90 -2.03
CA GLU A 151 10.06 10.10 -2.51
C GLU A 151 10.02 9.88 -4.04
N PHE A 152 8.95 9.26 -4.55
CA PHE A 152 8.76 8.99 -5.97
C PHE A 152 7.42 9.54 -6.41
#